data_AF-A0A1A8KKU0-F1
#
_entry.id   AF-A0A1A8KKU0-F1
#
_cell.length_a   1.000
_cell.length_b   1.000
_cell.length_c   1.000
_cell.angle_alpha   90.00
_cell.angle_beta   90.00
_cell.angle_gamma   90.00
#
_symmetry.space_group_name_H-M   'P 1'
#
loop_
_entity.id
_entity.type
_entity.pdbx_description
1 polymer ?
#
loop_
_entity_poly.entity_id
_entity_poly.type
_entity_poly.pdbx_seq_one_letter_code
_entity_poly.pdbx_strand_id
1 'polypeptide(L)' 'CLAQVYQLIEYLSKNLHVEGLFRVPGNSARQQTLKELLNSGADVNLESGDFHPNDVATLLKTFLGELPEPLL' A
#
# COMPACT_ATOMS: atom_id res chain seq x y z
N CYS A 1 -8.86 9.47 -0.77
CA CYS A 1 -7.51 9.99 -1.05
C CYS A 1 -6.62 10.06 0.19
N LEU A 2 -6.97 10.77 1.27
CA LEU A 2 -6.09 10.84 2.46
C LEU A 2 -6.22 9.62 3.39
N ALA A 3 -7.45 9.20 3.72
CA ALA A 3 -7.71 8.08 4.63
C ALA A 3 -7.13 6.75 4.13
N GLN A 4 -7.09 6.56 2.81
CA GLN A 4 -6.51 5.37 2.19
C GLN A 4 -4.99 5.28 2.39
N VAL A 5 -4.27 6.41 2.36
CA VAL A 5 -2.83 6.42 2.62
C VAL A 5 -2.54 6.11 4.10
N TYR A 6 -3.36 6.65 5.01
CA TYR A 6 -3.22 6.39 6.45
C TYR A 6 -3.35 4.90 6.80
N GLN A 7 -4.34 4.18 6.25
CA GLN A 7 -4.47 2.74 6.54
C GLN A 7 -3.26 1.92 6.05
N LEU A 8 -2.65 2.28 4.92
CA LEU A 8 -1.43 1.60 4.44
C LEU A 8 -0.26 1.84 5.40
N ILE A 9 -0.11 3.07 5.89
CA ILE A 9 0.93 3.43 6.87
C ILE A 9 0.72 2.66 8.18
N GLU A 10 -0.52 2.63 8.69
CA GLU A 10 -0.83 1.91 9.93
C GLU A 10 -0.54 0.41 9.79
N TYR A 11 -0.98 -0.22 8.71
CA TYR A 11 -0.70 -1.62 8.45
C TYR A 11 0.80 -1.91 8.37
N LEU A 12 1.57 -1.06 7.66
CA LEU A 12 3.02 -1.24 7.55
C LEU A 12 3.73 -1.03 8.90
N SER A 13 3.25 -0.12 9.74
CA SER A 13 3.79 0.09 11.10
C SER A 13 3.68 -1.15 12.00
N LYS A 14 2.68 -2.01 11.75
CA LYS A 14 2.51 -3.31 12.44
C LYS A 14 3.38 -4.43 11.84
N ASN A 15 3.90 -4.23 10.63
CA ASN A 15 4.64 -5.22 9.84
C ASN A 15 6.12 -4.87 9.62
N LEU A 16 6.71 -4.00 10.47
CA LEU A 16 8.11 -3.54 10.33
C LEU A 16 9.16 -4.66 10.38
N HIS A 17 8.79 -5.85 10.84
CA HIS A 17 9.67 -7.02 10.90
C HIS A 17 9.86 -7.68 9.51
N VAL A 18 9.06 -7.34 8.51
CA VAL A 18 9.18 -7.91 7.17
C VAL A 18 10.43 -7.40 6.47
N GLU A 19 11.28 -8.32 6.03
CA GLU A 19 12.50 -7.97 5.32
C GLU A 19 12.21 -7.34 3.95
N GLY A 20 12.97 -6.30 3.63
CA GLY A 20 12.94 -5.70 2.30
C GLY A 20 11.75 -4.79 2.03
N LEU A 21 10.97 -4.38 3.04
CA LEU A 21 9.96 -3.33 2.88
C LEU A 21 10.54 -2.13 2.13
N PHE A 22 9.77 -1.62 1.16
CA PHE A 22 10.14 -0.54 0.24
C PHE A 22 11.31 -0.82 -0.71
N ARG A 23 12.12 -1.86 -0.49
CA ARG A 23 13.24 -2.29 -1.35
C ARG A 23 12.82 -3.38 -2.35
N VAL A 24 12.16 -4.42 -1.86
CA VAL A 24 11.68 -5.55 -2.66
C VAL A 24 10.30 -5.19 -3.22
N PRO A 25 10.08 -5.27 -4.54
CA PRO A 25 8.76 -5.01 -5.11
C PRO A 25 7.78 -6.11 -4.68
N GLY A 26 6.54 -5.72 -4.41
CA GLY A 26 5.46 -6.69 -4.22
C GLY A 26 5.04 -7.38 -5.52
N ASN A 27 4.03 -8.24 -5.43
CA ASN A 27 3.34 -8.82 -6.58
C ASN A 27 2.49 -7.77 -7.30
N SER A 28 2.72 -7.57 -8.59
CA SER A 28 2.05 -6.53 -9.38
C SER A 28 0.54 -6.73 -9.52
N ALA A 29 0.07 -7.99 -9.63
CA ALA A 29 -1.37 -8.27 -9.75
C ALA A 29 -2.10 -7.90 -8.45
N ARG A 30 -1.57 -8.30 -7.29
CA ARG A 30 -2.15 -7.96 -5.99
C ARG A 30 -2.10 -6.46 -5.71
N GLN A 31 -1.03 -5.78 -6.12
CA GLN A 31 -0.96 -4.31 -6.03
C GLN A 31 -2.06 -3.63 -6.85
N GLN A 32 -2.29 -4.09 -8.08
CA GLN A 32 -3.33 -3.54 -8.94
C GLN A 32 -4.72 -3.76 -8.33
N THR A 33 -5.01 -4.97 -7.87
CA THR A 33 -6.26 -5.27 -7.15
C THR A 33 -6.43 -4.39 -5.92
N LEU A 34 -5.39 -4.25 -5.09
CA LEU A 34 -5.44 -3.40 -3.90
C LEU A 34 -5.69 -1.93 -4.26
N LYS A 35 -5.03 -1.42 -5.30
CA LYS A 35 -5.21 -0.05 -5.80
C LYS A 35 -6.65 0.19 -6.23
N GLU A 36 -7.24 -0.73 -6.98
CA GLU A 36 -8.63 -0.64 -7.43
C GLU A 36 -9.62 -0.64 -6.26
N LEU A 37 -9.44 -1.54 -5.30
CA LEU A 37 -10.26 -1.60 -4.09
C LEU A 37 -10.19 -0.27 -3.32
N LEU A 38 -8.99 0.24 -3.07
CA LEU A 38 -8.81 1.51 -2.36
C LEU A 38 -9.43 2.68 -3.13
N ASN A 39 -9.24 2.75 -4.45
CA ASN A 39 -9.79 3.82 -5.29
C ASN A 39 -11.32 3.77 -5.39
N SER A 40 -11.92 2.58 -5.30
CA SER A 40 -13.37 2.41 -5.27
C SER A 40 -14.02 2.88 -3.96
N GLY A 41 -13.21 3.15 -2.92
CA GLY A 41 -13.71 3.46 -1.59
C GLY A 41 -14.20 2.23 -0.82
N ALA A 42 -13.87 1.02 -1.29
CA ALA A 42 -14.17 -0.21 -0.58
C ALA A 42 -13.42 -0.26 0.76
N ASP A 43 -14.06 -0.90 1.75
CA ASP A 43 -13.40 -1.22 3.01
C ASP A 43 -12.46 -2.42 2.78
N VAL A 44 -11.16 -2.18 2.93
CA VAL A 44 -10.12 -3.18 2.65
C VAL A 44 -9.58 -3.71 3.96
N ASN A 45 -9.82 -4.99 4.23
CA ASN A 45 -9.19 -5.67 5.35
C ASN A 45 -7.77 -6.11 4.98
N LEU A 46 -6.77 -5.27 5.27
CA LEU A 46 -5.37 -5.60 5.04
C LEU A 46 -4.85 -6.74 5.95
N GLU A 47 -5.55 -7.04 7.06
CA GLU A 47 -5.18 -8.11 7.98
C GLU A 47 -5.72 -9.50 7.55
N SER A 48 -6.43 -9.59 6.41
CA SER A 48 -6.92 -10.88 5.88
C SER A 48 -5.82 -11.84 5.43
N GLY A 49 -4.62 -11.31 5.15
CA GLY A 49 -3.50 -12.06 4.56
C GLY A 49 -3.52 -12.13 3.03
N ASP A 50 -4.52 -11.52 2.37
CA ASP A 50 -4.63 -11.48 0.90
C ASP A 50 -3.52 -10.66 0.25
N PHE A 51 -2.97 -9.69 0.99
CA PHE A 51 -1.92 -8.79 0.54
C PHE A 51 -0.65 -8.98 1.37
N HIS A 52 0.48 -9.13 0.69
CA HIS A 52 1.77 -9.18 1.36
C HIS A 52 2.23 -7.76 1.73
N PRO A 53 2.94 -7.52 2.84
CA PRO A 53 3.41 -6.18 3.21
C PRO A 53 4.26 -5.46 2.15
N ASN A 54 5.03 -6.20 1.34
CA ASN A 54 5.74 -5.60 0.18
C ASN A 54 4.79 -5.09 -0.93
N ASP A 55 3.60 -5.67 -1.07
CA ASP A 55 2.56 -5.18 -2.00
C ASP A 55 2.07 -3.81 -1.52
N VAL A 56 1.73 -3.72 -0.23
CA VAL A 56 1.26 -2.49 0.44
C VAL A 56 2.33 -1.40 0.40
N ALA A 57 3.60 -1.74 0.70
CA ALA A 57 4.72 -0.80 0.67
C ALA A 57 4.99 -0.27 -0.75
N THR A 58 4.88 -1.12 -1.77
CA THR A 58 5.05 -0.69 -3.16
C THR A 58 3.92 0.25 -3.57
N LEU A 59 2.67 -0.09 -3.23
CA LEU A 59 1.52 0.75 -3.53
C LEU A 59 1.56 2.10 -2.83
N LEU A 60 2.03 2.16 -1.58
CA LEU A 60 2.25 3.42 -0.87
C LEU A 60 3.23 4.32 -1.63
N LYS A 61 4.36 3.77 -2.12
CA LYS A 61 5.28 4.56 -2.97
C LYS A 61 4.61 5.06 -4.25
N THR A 62 3.79 4.22 -4.88
CA THR A 62 3.04 4.61 -6.08
C THR A 62 2.10 5.78 -5.81
N PHE A 63 1.30 5.73 -4.74
CA PHE A 63 0.41 6.85 -4.41
C PHE A 63 1.15 8.15 -4.11
N LEU A 64 2.29 8.09 -3.42
CA LEU A 64 3.10 9.26 -3.14
C LEU A 64 3.79 9.80 -4.42
N GLY A 65 4.18 8.92 -5.35
CA GLY A 65 4.78 9.30 -6.62
C GLY A 65 3.78 9.81 -7.68
N GLU A 66 2.49 9.49 -7.52
CA GLU A 66 1.40 9.96 -8.40
C GLU A 66 0.80 11.29 -7.96
N LEU A 67 1.33 11.91 -6.90
CA LEU A 67 0.88 13.23 -6.47
C LEU A 67 1.12 14.29 -7.57
N PRO A 68 0.21 15.27 -7.74
CA PRO A 68 0.36 16.31 -8.76
C PRO A 68 1.64 17.15 -8.59
N GLU A 69 2.09 17.29 -7.34
CA GLU A 69 3.32 17.95 -6.97
C GLU A 69 4.15 16.98 -6.11
N PRO A 70 5.48 17.00 -6.24
CA PRO A 70 6.34 16.23 -5.36
C PRO A 70 6.15 16.68 -3.91
N LEU A 71 6.37 15.76 -2.98
CA LEU A 71 6.29 16.06 -1.54
C LEU A 71 7.36 17.06 -1.06
N LEU A 72 8.41 17.29 -1.87
CA LEU A 72 9.58 18.13 -1.57
C LEU A 72 9.91 19.04 -2.75
#